data_AF-A0A931K0G5-F1
#
_entry.id   AF-A0A931K0G5-F1
#
_cell.length_a   1.000
_cell.length_b   1.000
_cell.length_c   1.000
_cell.angle_alpha   90.00
_cell.angle_beta   90.00
_cell.angle_gamma   90.00
#
_symmetry.space_group_name_H-M   'P 1'
#
loop_
_entity.id
_entity.type
_entity.pdbx_description
1 polymer ?
#
loop_
_entity_poly.entity_id
_entity_poly.type
_entity_poly.pdbx_seq_one_letter_code
_entity_poly.pdbx_strand_id
1 'polypeptide(L)'
;MTGLRFPIPRVEQLYFGSVPVPYTAAWSGEEEPGMIRLGQCPYARRTAICQHWARGEGKPRFGSPHMERQRQVIALALCDLCGRPLKNRTKVSLSKARPQPHGARPMDVLQVEPMLHKECAAISMQHCPSLRADIRNGTLCVRQVFRHACQFALYSEQGTFEATGERRVAVSHAKVQLITWRDRDADWLERDAA
;
A
#
# COMPACT_ATOMS: atom_id res chain seq x y z
N MET A 1 -16.88 -17.56 -14.74
CA MET A 1 -16.06 -16.66 -13.89
C MET A 1 -14.75 -17.36 -13.57
N THR A 2 -13.75 -17.24 -14.44
CA THR A 2 -12.42 -17.83 -14.23
C THR A 2 -11.68 -17.03 -13.17
N GLY A 3 -11.49 -17.64 -12.00
CA GLY A 3 -10.70 -17.08 -10.91
C GLY A 3 -9.24 -17.00 -11.34
N LEU A 4 -8.83 -15.86 -11.87
CA LEU A 4 -7.42 -15.50 -12.05
C LEU A 4 -6.75 -15.60 -10.68
N ARG A 5 -6.13 -16.75 -10.42
CA ARG A 5 -5.19 -16.94 -9.31
C ARG A 5 -3.90 -16.27 -9.73
N PHE A 6 -3.72 -15.01 -9.36
CA PHE A 6 -2.42 -14.37 -9.50
C PHE A 6 -1.45 -15.08 -8.55
N PRO A 7 -0.31 -15.58 -9.03
CA PRO A 7 0.67 -16.20 -8.17
C PRO A 7 1.12 -15.18 -7.12
N ILE A 8 1.12 -15.59 -5.86
CA ILE A 8 1.67 -14.77 -4.77
C ILE A 8 3.19 -14.80 -4.94
N PRO A 9 3.85 -13.65 -5.15
CA PRO A 9 5.29 -13.63 -5.31
C PRO A 9 5.98 -14.16 -4.05
N ARG A 10 7.04 -14.97 -4.20
CA ARG A 10 7.99 -15.19 -3.10
C ARG A 10 8.82 -13.92 -3.00
N VAL A 11 8.60 -13.15 -1.95
CA VAL A 11 9.22 -11.84 -1.77
C VAL A 11 10.29 -11.93 -0.70
N GLU A 12 11.51 -11.58 -1.07
CA GLU A 12 12.60 -11.32 -0.13
C GLU A 12 12.44 -9.91 0.48
N GLN A 13 12.61 -9.81 1.80
CA GLN A 13 12.64 -8.53 2.50
C GLN A 13 13.96 -7.83 2.19
N LEU A 14 13.88 -6.63 1.62
CA LEU A 14 15.06 -5.80 1.36
C LEU A 14 15.29 -4.80 2.49
N TYR A 15 16.53 -4.36 2.63
CA TYR A 15 16.98 -3.44 3.65
C TYR A 15 17.80 -2.31 3.02
N PHE A 16 17.78 -1.14 3.63
CA PHE A 16 18.66 -0.03 3.33
C PHE A 16 19.41 0.35 4.61
N GLY A 17 20.66 -0.09 4.70
CA GLY A 17 21.34 -0.20 5.99
C GLY A 17 20.60 -1.20 6.89
N SER A 18 20.27 -0.80 8.12
CA SER A 18 19.48 -1.60 9.07
C SER A 18 17.97 -1.41 8.94
N VAL A 19 17.49 -0.56 8.03
CA VAL A 19 16.07 -0.22 7.91
C VAL A 19 15.39 -1.16 6.91
N PRO A 20 14.35 -1.91 7.29
CA PRO A 20 13.58 -2.71 6.34
C PRO A 20 12.81 -1.79 5.38
N VAL A 21 12.96 -2.03 4.09
CA VAL A 21 12.30 -1.27 3.04
C VAL A 21 10.90 -1.85 2.80
N PRO A 22 9.82 -1.05 2.86
CA PRO A 22 8.49 -1.52 2.49
C PRO A 22 8.48 -2.13 1.10
N TYR A 23 7.79 -3.25 0.92
CA TYR A 23 7.66 -3.91 -0.38
C TYR A 23 7.12 -2.96 -1.44
N THR A 24 6.21 -2.07 -1.06
CA THR A 24 5.62 -1.08 -1.98
C THR A 24 6.51 0.11 -2.29
N ALA A 25 7.60 0.35 -1.55
CA ALA A 25 8.47 1.50 -1.82
C ALA A 25 9.01 1.44 -3.26
N ALA A 26 8.95 2.58 -3.97
CA ALA A 26 9.64 2.75 -5.24
C ALA A 26 11.16 2.81 -5.03
N TRP A 27 11.90 2.56 -6.10
CA TRP A 27 13.36 2.62 -6.13
C TRP A 27 13.80 3.61 -7.21
N SER A 28 14.95 4.25 -7.03
CA SER A 28 15.42 5.24 -8.00
C SER A 28 15.65 4.65 -9.39
N GLY A 29 15.95 3.34 -9.51
CA GLY A 29 16.00 2.64 -10.80
C GLY A 29 14.65 2.54 -11.52
N GLU A 30 13.55 2.93 -10.89
CA GLU A 30 12.17 2.83 -11.39
C GLU A 30 11.59 4.20 -11.79
N GLU A 31 12.38 5.27 -11.76
CA GLU A 31 11.94 6.66 -11.90
C GLU A 31 12.56 7.40 -13.10
N GLU A 32 13.32 6.72 -13.96
CA GLU A 32 13.89 7.34 -15.16
C GLU A 32 12.80 7.80 -16.15
N PRO A 33 13.04 8.84 -16.97
CA PRO A 33 12.09 9.28 -17.98
C PRO A 33 11.62 8.13 -18.89
N GLY A 34 10.30 8.02 -19.07
CA GLY A 34 9.69 6.93 -19.85
C GLY A 34 9.43 5.63 -19.08
N MET A 35 9.85 5.52 -17.81
CA MET A 35 9.58 4.35 -16.97
C MET A 35 8.16 4.32 -16.39
N ILE A 36 7.45 5.44 -16.42
CA ILE A 36 6.01 5.53 -16.11
C ILE A 36 5.24 5.60 -17.42
N ARG A 37 4.31 4.67 -17.62
CA ARG A 37 3.58 4.50 -18.89
C ARG A 37 2.16 4.02 -18.65
N LEU A 38 1.31 4.10 -19.67
CA LEU A 38 0.04 3.39 -19.64
C LEU A 38 0.23 1.89 -19.93
N GLY A 39 -0.53 1.06 -19.21
CA GLY A 39 -0.55 -0.38 -19.36
C GLY A 39 -1.84 -1.00 -18.82
N GLN A 40 -2.02 -2.31 -18.97
CA GLN A 40 -3.15 -3.01 -18.36
C GLN A 40 -2.82 -3.40 -16.92
N CYS A 41 -3.69 -3.03 -15.97
CA CYS A 41 -3.57 -3.51 -14.59
C CYS A 41 -4.31 -4.86 -14.46
N PRO A 42 -3.63 -5.96 -14.12
CA PRO A 42 -4.26 -7.27 -13.99
C PRO A 42 -5.30 -7.32 -12.85
N TYR A 43 -5.11 -6.51 -11.81
CA TYR A 43 -5.97 -6.48 -10.63
C TYR A 43 -7.25 -5.65 -10.84
N ALA A 44 -7.13 -4.53 -11.55
CA ALA A 44 -8.25 -3.64 -11.87
C ALA A 44 -8.96 -4.02 -13.17
N ARG A 45 -8.32 -4.85 -14.02
CA ARG A 45 -8.78 -5.25 -15.37
C ARG A 45 -9.11 -4.04 -16.25
N ARG A 46 -8.27 -3.01 -16.15
CA ARG A 46 -8.43 -1.71 -16.82
C ARG A 46 -7.06 -1.12 -17.13
N THR A 47 -7.03 -0.18 -18.07
CA THR A 47 -5.87 0.68 -18.31
C THR A 47 -5.48 1.42 -17.03
N ALA A 48 -4.19 1.41 -16.72
CA ALA A 48 -3.62 1.93 -15.49
C ALA A 48 -2.27 2.58 -15.77
N ILE A 49 -1.85 3.42 -14.83
CA ILE A 49 -0.51 3.96 -14.79
C ILE A 49 0.42 2.86 -14.25
N CYS A 50 1.34 2.41 -15.09
CA CYS A 50 2.32 1.37 -14.87
C CYS A 50 3.69 2.00 -14.65
N GLN A 51 4.54 1.33 -13.87
CA GLN A 51 5.87 1.79 -13.52
C GLN A 51 6.84 0.63 -13.73
N HIS A 52 8.02 0.94 -14.28
CA HIS A 52 9.07 -0.05 -14.50
C HIS A 52 9.46 -0.76 -13.20
N TRP A 53 9.61 -2.09 -13.28
CA TRP A 53 9.87 -2.91 -12.12
C TRP A 53 11.37 -3.20 -11.97
N ALA A 54 12.01 -2.53 -11.02
CA ALA A 54 13.43 -2.66 -10.71
C ALA A 54 13.66 -2.59 -9.19
N ARG A 55 12.82 -3.29 -8.42
CA ARG A 55 12.88 -3.30 -6.95
C ARG A 55 14.25 -3.79 -6.47
N GLY A 56 14.95 -2.93 -5.75
CA GLY A 56 16.31 -3.18 -5.24
C GLY A 56 17.40 -2.42 -5.99
N GLU A 57 17.08 -1.81 -7.14
CA GLU A 57 18.06 -1.08 -7.94
C GLU A 57 18.12 0.40 -7.53
N GLY A 58 19.30 0.82 -7.06
CA GLY A 58 19.55 2.17 -6.58
C GLY A 58 19.07 2.40 -5.14
N LYS A 59 18.42 3.54 -4.88
CA LYS A 59 17.99 3.95 -3.53
C LYS A 59 16.47 3.80 -3.37
N PRO A 60 15.97 3.27 -2.24
CA PRO A 60 14.55 3.24 -1.98
C PRO A 60 14.00 4.65 -1.73
N ARG A 61 12.78 4.88 -2.20
CA ARG A 61 12.02 6.12 -2.05
C ARG A 61 10.96 5.93 -0.97
N PHE A 62 11.37 6.13 0.28
CA PHE A 62 10.43 6.06 1.40
C PHE A 62 9.32 7.12 1.24
N GLY A 63 8.07 6.72 1.43
CA GLY A 63 6.90 7.59 1.23
C GLY A 63 6.38 7.67 -0.21
N SER A 64 7.12 7.14 -1.19
CA SER A 64 6.69 7.08 -2.60
C SER A 64 6.42 5.62 -2.99
N PRO A 65 5.15 5.18 -3.01
CA PRO A 65 4.84 3.81 -3.38
C PRO A 65 4.96 3.60 -4.90
N HIS A 66 5.57 2.49 -5.29
CA HIS A 66 5.55 2.02 -6.67
C HIS A 66 4.12 1.65 -7.08
N MET A 67 3.65 2.22 -8.19
CA MET A 67 2.23 2.22 -8.54
C MET A 67 1.65 0.79 -8.68
N GLU A 68 2.38 -0.11 -9.34
CA GLU A 68 1.91 -1.49 -9.52
C GLU A 68 1.96 -2.33 -8.23
N ARG A 69 3.05 -2.23 -7.46
CA ARG A 69 3.19 -2.93 -6.17
C ARG A 69 2.14 -2.49 -5.18
N GLN A 70 1.83 -1.20 -5.12
CA GLN A 70 0.78 -0.68 -4.24
C GLN A 70 -0.58 -1.31 -4.58
N ARG A 71 -0.95 -1.34 -5.87
CA ARG A 71 -2.18 -2.00 -6.32
C ARG A 71 -2.17 -3.50 -6.04
N GLN A 72 -1.04 -4.17 -6.28
CA GLN A 72 -0.87 -5.59 -6.00
C GLN A 72 -1.07 -5.91 -4.51
N VAL A 73 -0.41 -5.17 -3.63
CA VAL A 73 -0.46 -5.40 -2.18
C VAL A 73 -1.88 -5.24 -1.66
N ILE A 74 -2.60 -4.21 -2.09
CA ILE A 74 -3.99 -3.99 -1.66
C ILE A 74 -4.92 -5.03 -2.28
N ALA A 75 -4.81 -5.30 -3.58
CA ALA A 75 -5.71 -6.22 -4.28
C ALA A 75 -5.56 -7.68 -3.83
N LEU A 76 -4.33 -8.10 -3.46
CA LEU A 76 -4.03 -9.45 -3.01
C LEU A 76 -3.94 -9.59 -1.49
N ALA A 77 -4.24 -8.51 -0.74
CA ALA A 77 -4.11 -8.45 0.72
C ALA A 77 -2.73 -8.96 1.20
N LEU A 78 -1.67 -8.33 0.69
CA LEU A 78 -0.29 -8.56 1.13
C LEU A 78 0.10 -7.53 2.20
N CYS A 79 1.12 -7.86 2.99
CA CYS A 79 1.70 -6.96 3.98
C CYS A 79 2.56 -5.90 3.27
N ASP A 80 2.35 -4.62 3.59
CA ASP A 80 3.09 -3.51 3.00
C ASP A 80 4.62 -3.59 3.24
N LEU A 81 5.04 -4.11 4.40
CA LEU A 81 6.45 -4.21 4.74
C LEU A 81 7.11 -5.39 4.02
N CYS A 82 6.66 -6.61 4.30
CA CYS A 82 7.34 -7.83 3.84
C CYS A 82 6.80 -8.43 2.54
N GLY A 83 5.72 -7.89 1.97
CA GLY A 83 5.11 -8.41 0.74
C GLY A 83 4.44 -9.78 0.87
N ARG A 84 4.45 -10.41 2.06
CA ARG A 84 3.82 -11.72 2.29
C ARG A 84 2.31 -11.59 2.55
N PRO A 85 1.50 -12.61 2.24
CA PRO A 85 0.05 -12.57 2.45
C PRO A 85 -0.36 -12.26 3.88
N LEU A 86 -1.43 -11.46 4.04
CA LEU A 86 -2.12 -11.22 5.31
C LEU A 86 -3.09 -12.34 5.68
N LYS A 87 -3.23 -13.36 4.83
CA LYS A 87 -4.09 -14.52 5.07
C LYS A 87 -3.63 -15.24 6.34
N ASN A 88 -4.60 -15.62 7.19
CA ASN A 88 -4.38 -16.32 8.46
C ASN A 88 -3.52 -15.57 9.50
N ARG A 89 -3.33 -14.25 9.35
CA ARG A 89 -2.64 -13.41 10.34
C ARG A 89 -3.49 -12.21 10.72
N THR A 90 -3.14 -11.60 11.86
CA THR A 90 -3.71 -10.33 12.31
C THR A 90 -3.34 -9.23 11.33
N LYS A 91 -4.36 -8.51 10.85
CA LYS A 91 -4.21 -7.41 9.88
C LYS A 91 -4.25 -6.10 10.63
N VAL A 92 -3.26 -5.27 10.40
CA VAL A 92 -3.14 -3.98 11.07
C VAL A 92 -3.17 -2.87 10.03
N SER A 93 -3.95 -1.83 10.31
CA SER A 93 -3.84 -0.54 9.65
C SER A 93 -3.31 0.48 10.65
N LEU A 94 -2.30 1.24 10.22
CA LEU A 94 -1.71 2.35 10.97
C LEU A 94 -2.11 3.73 10.40
N SER A 95 -3.07 3.76 9.46
CA SER A 95 -3.45 5.00 8.78
C SER A 95 -4.41 5.83 9.62
N LYS A 96 -4.58 7.10 9.24
CA LYS A 96 -5.64 7.98 9.74
C LYS A 96 -6.89 7.91 8.84
N ALA A 97 -7.27 6.70 8.42
CA ALA A 97 -8.43 6.46 7.56
C ALA A 97 -9.68 7.17 8.09
N ARG A 98 -10.41 7.80 7.18
CA ARG A 98 -11.64 8.55 7.47
C ARG A 98 -12.67 8.32 6.36
N PRO A 99 -13.97 8.57 6.62
CA PRO A 99 -14.99 8.53 5.59
C PRO A 99 -14.60 9.42 4.40
N GLN A 100 -14.76 8.90 3.19
CA GLN A 100 -14.49 9.63 1.95
C GLN A 100 -15.77 9.80 1.12
N PRO A 101 -16.02 11.01 0.57
CA PRO A 101 -17.19 11.23 -0.29
C PRO A 101 -17.05 10.55 -1.66
N HIS A 102 -15.82 10.27 -2.09
CA HIS A 102 -15.48 9.71 -3.39
C HIS A 102 -15.18 8.20 -3.34
N GLY A 103 -15.68 7.49 -2.32
CA GLY A 103 -15.65 6.03 -2.28
C GLY A 103 -16.68 5.40 -3.22
N ALA A 104 -16.59 4.08 -3.40
CA ALA A 104 -17.60 3.32 -4.15
C ALA A 104 -19.01 3.51 -3.57
N ARG A 105 -19.11 3.74 -2.26
CA ARG A 105 -20.28 4.25 -1.58
C ARG A 105 -19.92 5.52 -0.80
N PRO A 106 -20.85 6.49 -0.67
CA PRO A 106 -20.65 7.61 0.22
C PRO A 106 -20.28 7.11 1.63
N MET A 107 -19.32 7.79 2.26
CA MET A 107 -18.84 7.51 3.62
C MET A 107 -18.02 6.22 3.77
N ASP A 108 -17.59 5.59 2.68
CA ASP A 108 -16.59 4.53 2.76
C ASP A 108 -15.33 5.04 3.47
N VAL A 109 -14.86 4.28 4.47
CA VAL A 109 -13.62 4.59 5.20
C VAL A 109 -12.44 4.04 4.40
N LEU A 110 -11.73 4.94 3.72
CA LEU A 110 -10.65 4.58 2.80
C LEU A 110 -9.29 5.05 3.30
N GLN A 111 -8.26 4.27 2.98
CA GLN A 111 -6.85 4.63 3.12
C GLN A 111 -6.07 4.23 1.87
N VAL A 112 -4.98 4.94 1.58
CA VAL A 112 -4.08 4.62 0.46
C VAL A 112 -2.97 3.68 0.95
N GLU A 113 -2.65 3.73 2.23
CA GLU A 113 -1.65 2.90 2.90
C GLU A 113 -2.13 1.44 2.95
N PRO A 114 -1.36 0.47 2.44
CA PRO A 114 -1.72 -0.92 2.58
C PRO A 114 -1.59 -1.39 4.04
N MET A 115 -2.22 -2.53 4.34
CA MET A 115 -2.19 -3.11 5.68
C MET A 115 -0.89 -3.88 5.95
N LEU A 116 -0.63 -4.13 7.22
CA LEU A 116 0.55 -4.83 7.74
C LEU A 116 0.14 -6.07 8.54
N HIS A 117 1.09 -6.99 8.71
CA HIS A 117 1.03 -7.93 9.84
C HIS A 117 1.23 -7.16 11.15
N LYS A 118 0.79 -7.72 12.28
CA LYS A 118 0.97 -7.11 13.61
C LYS A 118 2.44 -6.80 13.91
N GLU A 119 3.33 -7.74 13.65
CA GLU A 119 4.76 -7.63 13.92
C GLU A 119 5.44 -6.66 12.95
N CYS A 120 5.00 -6.67 11.68
CA CYS A 120 5.47 -5.69 10.71
C CYS A 120 5.01 -4.27 11.06
N ALA A 121 3.82 -4.10 11.65
CA ALA A 121 3.35 -2.82 12.14
C ALA A 121 4.20 -2.30 13.32
N ALA A 122 4.59 -3.17 14.25
CA ALA A 122 5.53 -2.83 15.32
C ALA A 122 6.89 -2.37 14.75
N ILE A 123 7.44 -3.10 13.77
CA ILE A 123 8.68 -2.70 13.07
C ILE A 123 8.49 -1.34 12.38
N SER A 124 7.39 -1.13 11.67
CA SER A 124 7.13 0.14 10.98
C SER A 124 7.09 1.34 11.94
N MET A 125 6.56 1.19 13.15
CA MET A 125 6.55 2.25 14.16
C MET A 125 7.96 2.67 14.61
N GLN A 126 8.92 1.74 14.61
CA GLN A 126 10.31 2.01 15.00
C GLN A 126 11.07 2.81 13.92
N HIS A 127 10.73 2.61 12.65
CA HIS A 127 11.50 3.15 11.53
C HIS A 127 10.83 4.29 10.77
N CYS A 128 9.49 4.31 10.66
CA CYS A 128 8.79 5.30 9.84
C CYS A 128 8.76 6.68 10.50
N PRO A 129 9.32 7.73 9.87
CA PRO A 129 9.32 9.08 10.45
C PRO A 129 7.92 9.62 10.73
N SER A 130 6.96 9.35 9.84
CA SER A 130 5.57 9.81 10.01
C SER A 130 4.89 9.11 11.19
N LEU A 131 5.06 7.80 11.35
CA LEU A 131 4.49 7.07 12.48
C LEU A 131 5.14 7.50 13.80
N ARG A 132 6.45 7.75 13.82
CA ARG A 132 7.14 8.29 15.00
C ARG A 132 6.64 9.67 15.38
N ALA A 133 6.31 10.52 14.40
CA ALA A 133 5.67 11.80 14.67
C ALA A 133 4.27 11.61 15.25
N ASP A 134 3.49 10.67 14.72
CA ASP A 134 2.15 10.37 15.23
C ASP A 134 2.17 9.86 16.67
N ILE A 135 3.15 9.01 17.03
CA ILE A 135 3.38 8.55 18.40
C ILE A 135 3.70 9.72 19.32
N ARG A 136 4.68 10.56 18.96
CA ARG A 136 5.06 11.73 19.77
C ARG A 136 3.89 12.69 20.00
N ASN A 137 3.02 12.83 19.00
CA ASN A 137 1.88 13.75 19.05
C ASN A 137 0.63 13.11 19.68
N GLY A 138 0.67 11.83 20.07
CA GLY A 138 -0.51 11.12 20.59
C GLY A 138 -1.63 10.94 19.56
N THR A 139 -1.29 10.94 18.26
CA THR A 139 -2.26 10.83 17.14
C THR A 139 -2.17 9.51 16.36
N LEU A 140 -1.39 8.55 16.86
CA LEU A 140 -1.29 7.22 16.25
C LEU A 140 -2.66 6.53 16.28
N CYS A 141 -3.09 6.02 15.12
CA CYS A 141 -4.26 5.16 15.02
C CYS A 141 -3.80 3.73 14.75
N VAL A 142 -4.06 2.80 15.68
CA VAL A 142 -3.83 1.37 15.44
C VAL A 142 -5.17 0.66 15.31
N ARG A 143 -5.37 -0.01 14.18
CA ARG A 143 -6.61 -0.76 13.91
C ARG A 143 -6.33 -2.22 13.64
N GLN A 144 -6.94 -3.11 14.43
CA GLN A 144 -7.05 -4.52 14.11
C GLN A 144 -8.19 -4.73 13.11
N VAL A 145 -7.86 -5.05 11.86
CA VAL A 145 -8.84 -5.12 10.76
C VAL A 145 -9.38 -6.54 10.58
N PHE A 146 -10.70 -6.70 10.68
CA PHE A 146 -11.39 -7.98 10.49
C PHE A 146 -11.94 -8.15 9.07
N ARG A 147 -12.49 -7.08 8.49
CA ARG A 147 -13.04 -7.07 7.14
C ARG A 147 -12.63 -5.81 6.40
N HIS A 148 -12.22 -5.99 5.15
CA HIS A 148 -11.79 -4.94 4.26
C HIS A 148 -12.16 -5.27 2.81
N ALA A 149 -12.08 -4.28 1.93
CA ALA A 149 -12.17 -4.45 0.49
C ALA A 149 -11.13 -3.58 -0.22
N CYS A 150 -10.95 -3.82 -1.52
CA CYS A 150 -10.07 -3.03 -2.38
C CYS A 150 -10.94 -2.14 -3.30
N GLN A 151 -10.59 -0.87 -3.39
CA GLN A 151 -11.15 0.06 -4.38
C GLN A 151 -10.04 0.64 -5.24
N PHE A 152 -10.24 0.79 -6.55
CA PHE A 152 -9.26 1.39 -7.45
C PHE A 152 -9.63 2.85 -7.74
N ALA A 153 -8.69 3.76 -7.51
CA ALA A 153 -8.84 5.17 -7.82
C ALA A 153 -8.50 5.42 -9.30
N LEU A 154 -9.25 6.32 -9.92
CA LEU A 154 -9.01 6.80 -11.28
C LEU A 154 -8.36 8.18 -11.21
N TYR A 155 -7.36 8.42 -12.05
CA TYR A 155 -6.93 9.78 -12.36
C TYR A 155 -7.80 10.37 -13.46
N SER A 156 -7.98 11.69 -13.40
CA SER A 156 -8.47 12.47 -14.53
C SER A 156 -7.51 12.36 -15.70
N GLU A 157 -7.94 12.81 -16.89
CA GLU A 157 -7.05 12.89 -18.05
C GLU A 157 -5.84 13.79 -17.78
N GLN A 158 -6.03 14.89 -17.03
CA GLN A 158 -4.95 15.79 -16.65
C GLN A 158 -3.96 15.12 -15.69
N GLY A 159 -4.43 14.45 -14.64
CA GLY A 159 -3.53 13.75 -13.71
C GLY A 159 -2.79 12.58 -14.37
N THR A 160 -3.41 11.93 -15.35
CA THR A 160 -2.74 10.87 -16.13
C THR A 160 -1.70 11.46 -17.08
N PHE A 161 -1.99 12.59 -17.72
CA PHE A 161 -1.05 13.32 -18.58
C PHE A 161 0.18 13.79 -17.79
N GLU A 162 0.00 14.32 -16.59
CA GLU A 162 1.12 14.72 -15.71
C GLU A 162 2.01 13.53 -15.33
N ALA A 163 1.42 12.34 -15.17
CA ALA A 163 2.17 11.14 -14.79
C ALA A 163 2.85 10.43 -15.98
N THR A 164 2.27 10.49 -17.18
CA THR A 164 2.65 9.59 -18.30
C THR A 164 2.92 10.29 -19.63
N GLY A 165 2.53 11.57 -19.77
CA GLY A 165 2.51 12.28 -21.04
C GLY A 165 1.31 11.95 -21.95
N GLU A 166 0.42 11.03 -21.56
CA GLU A 166 -0.75 10.63 -22.33
C GLU A 166 -2.06 11.13 -21.69
N ARG A 167 -2.97 11.72 -22.50
CA ARG A 167 -4.29 12.17 -22.03
C ARG A 167 -5.31 11.05 -22.11
N ARG A 168 -5.63 10.45 -20.96
CA ARG A 168 -6.64 9.40 -20.82
C ARG A 168 -7.03 9.23 -19.35
N VAL A 169 -8.25 8.78 -19.06
CA VAL A 169 -8.59 8.30 -17.70
C VAL A 169 -7.97 6.93 -17.46
N ALA A 170 -7.16 6.80 -16.41
CA ALA A 170 -6.48 5.55 -16.06
C ALA A 170 -6.55 5.27 -14.55
N VAL A 171 -6.47 3.99 -14.18
CA VAL A 171 -6.32 3.58 -12.78
C VAL A 171 -4.95 4.03 -12.26
N SER A 172 -4.91 4.75 -11.15
CA SER A 172 -3.66 5.25 -10.56
C SER A 172 -3.19 4.42 -9.37
N HIS A 173 -4.00 4.32 -8.32
CA HIS A 173 -3.67 3.55 -7.11
C HIS A 173 -4.88 2.76 -6.61
N ALA A 174 -4.67 1.85 -5.68
CA ALA A 174 -5.72 1.18 -4.93
C ALA A 174 -5.90 1.83 -3.55
N LYS A 175 -7.03 1.57 -2.92
CA LYS A 175 -7.36 1.98 -1.56
C LYS A 175 -7.88 0.78 -0.79
N VAL A 176 -7.46 0.65 0.46
CA VAL A 176 -8.08 -0.28 1.40
C VAL A 176 -9.33 0.38 1.94
N GLN A 177 -10.49 -0.22 1.70
CA GLN A 177 -11.73 0.12 2.39
C GLN A 177 -11.79 -0.67 3.70
N LEU A 178 -11.82 0.03 4.83
CA LEU A 178 -12.06 -0.58 6.14
C LEU A 178 -13.57 -0.79 6.31
N ILE A 179 -13.98 -2.03 6.59
CA ILE A 179 -15.40 -2.40 6.76
C ILE A 179 -15.69 -2.70 8.23
N THR A 180 -14.88 -3.55 8.87
CA THR A 180 -15.00 -3.82 10.30
C THR A 180 -13.62 -3.94 10.94
N TRP A 181 -13.41 -3.26 12.06
CA TRP A 181 -12.15 -3.26 12.81
C TRP A 181 -12.40 -3.03 14.29
N ARG A 182 -11.34 -3.17 15.09
CA ARG A 182 -11.27 -2.73 16.48
C ARG A 182 -10.06 -1.82 16.64
N ASP A 183 -10.26 -0.68 17.28
CA ASP A 183 -9.16 0.22 17.63
C ASP A 183 -8.33 -0.39 18.77
N ARG A 184 -7.03 -0.17 18.69
CA ARG A 184 -6.00 -0.68 19.60
C ARG A 184 -5.03 0.44 19.94
N ASP A 185 -4.21 0.22 20.96
CA ASP A 185 -3.10 1.09 21.32
C ASP A 185 -1.78 0.59 20.71
N ALA A 186 -0.72 1.38 20.90
CA ALA A 186 0.63 1.04 20.51
C ALA A 186 1.11 -0.23 21.25
N ASP A 187 0.89 -0.30 22.56
CA ASP A 187 1.28 -1.44 23.40
C ASP A 187 0.76 -2.77 22.87
N TRP A 188 -0.47 -2.80 22.34
CA TRP A 188 -1.05 -4.01 21.77
C TRP A 188 -0.20 -4.59 20.64
N LEU A 189 0.50 -3.77 19.85
CA LEU A 189 1.39 -4.23 18.78
C LEU A 189 2.65 -4.90 19.30
N GLU A 190 3.13 -4.47 20.47
CA GLU A 190 4.37 -4.94 21.10
C GLU A 190 4.14 -6.20 21.97
N ARG A 191 2.93 -6.34 22.52
CA ARG A 191 2.50 -7.57 23.21
C ARG A 191 2.49 -8.73 22.20
N ASP A 192 3.05 -9.89 22.56
CA ASP A 192 3.19 -11.09 21.71
C ASP A 192 4.26 -11.04 20.61
N ALA A 193 5.13 -10.02 20.58
CA ALA A 193 6.31 -10.00 19.70
C ALA A 193 7.53 -10.77 20.27
N ALA A 194 7.33 -11.50 21.38
CA ALA A 194 8.32 -12.34 22.06
C ALA A 194 8.17 -13.82 21.69
#